data_AF-A0A537QW89-F1
#
_entry.id   AF-A0A537QW89-F1
#
_cell.length_a   1.000
_cell.length_b   1.000
_cell.length_c   1.000
_cell.angle_alpha   90.00
_cell.angle_beta   90.00
_cell.angle_gamma   90.00
#
_symmetry.space_group_name_H-M   'P 1'
#
loop_
_entity.id
_entity.type
_entity.pdbx_description
1 polymer ?
#
loop_
_entity_poly.entity_id
_entity_poly.type
_entity_poly.pdbx_seq_one_letter_code
_entity_poly.pdbx_strand_id
1 'polypeptide(L)'
;MSYLPPFAFVKHKYKITANADRDRTALLYRDLIDIVKLLLRGVTIDEKWYLAQYPDVAEAIEGGMFKSAKHHFVENGYFEGRRSAQFEVDEEWYLTTYPDVADGIEAGNNVSATEHFVSNGYAEGRLPSEY
;
A
#
# COMPACT_ATOMS: atom_id res chain seq x y z
N MET A 1 13.03 -5.12 -9.86
CA MET A 1 12.94 -6.24 -8.90
C MET A 1 12.48 -5.69 -7.58
N SER A 2 11.37 -6.18 -7.04
CA SER A 2 10.93 -5.86 -5.69
C SER A 2 11.86 -6.54 -4.68
N TYR A 3 12.34 -5.79 -3.69
CA TYR A 3 13.22 -6.34 -2.65
C TYR A 3 12.38 -7.01 -1.57
N LEU A 4 12.64 -8.30 -1.34
CA LEU A 4 12.08 -9.07 -0.24
C LEU A 4 13.24 -9.52 0.69
N PRO A 5 13.28 -9.08 1.96
CA PRO A 5 14.32 -9.49 2.88
C PRO A 5 14.19 -10.98 3.25
N PRO A 6 15.31 -11.69 3.48
CA PRO A 6 15.26 -13.08 3.94
C PRO A 6 14.54 -13.22 5.28
N PHE A 7 13.66 -14.21 5.40
CA PHE A 7 12.90 -14.43 6.64
C PHE A 7 13.80 -14.66 7.87
N ALA A 8 14.91 -15.39 7.71
CA ALA A 8 15.86 -15.62 8.81
C ALA A 8 16.45 -14.30 9.35
N PHE A 9 16.73 -13.33 8.48
CA PHE A 9 17.17 -12.00 8.87
C PHE A 9 16.08 -11.28 9.67
N VAL A 10 14.84 -11.26 9.17
CA VAL A 10 13.70 -10.63 9.84
C VAL A 10 13.46 -11.27 11.22
N LYS A 11 13.47 -12.60 11.28
CA LYS A 11 13.26 -13.36 12.52
C LYS A 11 14.31 -13.04 13.58
N HIS A 12 15.59 -13.03 13.20
CA HIS A 12 16.69 -12.77 14.12
C HIS A 12 16.70 -11.31 14.59
N LYS A 13 16.62 -10.36 13.65
CA LYS A 13 16.72 -8.92 13.93
C LYS A 13 15.62 -8.44 14.88
N TYR A 14 14.39 -8.90 14.66
CA TYR A 14 13.21 -8.43 15.42
C TYR A 14 12.75 -9.44 16.49
N LYS A 15 13.58 -10.44 16.82
CA LYS A 15 13.33 -11.42 17.90
C LYS A 15 11.95 -12.06 17.82
N ILE A 16 11.54 -12.43 16.59
CA ILE A 16 10.28 -13.13 16.35
C ILE A 16 10.34 -14.51 16.98
N THR A 17 9.48 -14.73 17.96
CA THR A 17 9.34 -16.01 18.67
C THR A 17 7.97 -16.62 18.40
N ALA A 18 7.96 -17.93 18.15
CA ALA A 18 6.75 -18.72 18.09
C ALA A 18 6.48 -19.28 19.49
N ASN A 19 5.26 -19.10 20.00
CA ASN A 19 4.88 -19.67 21.28
C ASN A 19 4.42 -21.12 21.06
N ALA A 20 4.91 -22.05 21.88
CA ALA A 20 4.72 -23.49 21.69
C ALA A 20 3.26 -23.97 21.64
N ASP A 21 2.31 -23.16 22.15
CA ASP A 21 0.91 -23.56 22.27
C ASP A 21 -0.03 -23.00 21.18
N ARG A 22 0.40 -22.13 20.26
CA ARG A 22 -0.47 -21.64 19.16
C ARG A 22 0.35 -21.20 17.94
N ASP A 23 -0.26 -21.27 16.75
CA ASP A 23 0.19 -20.70 15.47
C ASP A 23 0.33 -19.16 15.47
N ARG A 24 0.93 -18.59 16.52
CA ARG A 24 1.00 -17.16 16.77
C ARG A 24 2.44 -16.75 17.08
N THR A 25 2.84 -15.67 16.42
CA THR A 25 4.09 -14.96 16.69
C THR A 25 3.79 -13.75 17.57
N ALA A 26 4.67 -13.48 18.54
CA ALA A 26 4.65 -12.24 19.32
C ALA A 26 5.67 -11.24 18.77
N LEU A 27 5.27 -9.98 18.66
CA LEU A 27 6.10 -8.87 18.18
C LEU A 27 5.66 -7.55 18.84
N LEU A 28 6.60 -6.66 19.15
CA LEU A 28 6.25 -5.30 19.54
C LEU A 28 5.71 -4.54 18.33
N TYR A 29 4.69 -3.70 18.52
CA TYR A 29 4.11 -2.93 17.41
C TYR A 29 5.16 -2.08 16.67
N ARG A 30 6.15 -1.50 17.37
CA ARG A 30 7.25 -0.76 16.73
C ARG A 30 8.05 -1.64 15.76
N ASP A 31 8.33 -2.89 16.16
CA ASP A 31 9.08 -3.81 15.31
C ASP A 31 8.24 -4.25 14.11
N LEU A 32 6.91 -4.35 14.25
CA LEU A 32 6.01 -4.56 13.12
C LEU A 32 6.13 -3.43 12.10
N ILE A 33 6.08 -2.18 12.56
CA ILE A 33 6.26 -1.00 11.69
C ILE A 33 7.62 -1.05 10.99
N ASP A 34 8.70 -1.36 11.70
CA ASP A 34 10.04 -1.44 11.10
C ASP A 34 10.15 -2.54 10.05
N ILE A 35 9.45 -3.67 10.25
CA ILE A 35 9.35 -4.74 9.24
C ILE A 35 8.57 -4.25 8.01
N VAL A 36 7.42 -3.59 8.20
CA VAL A 36 6.64 -3.02 7.09
C VAL A 36 7.49 -2.02 6.30
N LYS A 37 8.14 -1.07 6.97
CA LYS A 37 9.06 -0.10 6.32
C LYS A 37 10.18 -0.80 5.54
N LEU A 38 10.75 -1.88 6.08
CA LEU A 38 11.76 -2.67 5.39
C LEU A 38 11.23 -3.29 4.10
N LEU A 39 10.01 -3.81 4.11
CA LEU A 39 9.34 -4.36 2.92
C LEU A 39 9.00 -3.26 1.92
N LEU A 40 8.49 -2.11 2.39
CA LEU A 40 8.15 -0.96 1.55
C LEU A 40 9.35 -0.42 0.78
N ARG A 41 10.58 -0.59 1.26
CA ARG A 41 11.79 -0.21 0.49
C ARG A 41 11.87 -0.94 -0.85
N GLY A 42 11.33 -2.16 -0.96
CA GLY A 42 11.25 -2.92 -2.19
C GLY A 42 10.13 -2.51 -3.17
N VAL A 43 9.18 -1.68 -2.74
CA VAL A 43 8.04 -1.25 -3.58
C VAL A 43 8.50 -0.23 -4.63
N THR A 44 8.12 -0.37 -5.90
CA THR A 44 8.39 0.69 -6.90
C THR A 44 7.46 1.88 -6.66
N ILE A 45 8.00 3.10 -6.73
CA ILE A 45 7.21 4.34 -6.67
C ILE A 45 7.32 5.00 -8.04
N ASP A 46 6.18 5.40 -8.61
CA ASP A 46 6.18 6.37 -9.71
C ASP A 46 6.31 7.75 -9.08
N GLU A 47 7.54 8.25 -8.99
CA GLU A 47 7.84 9.52 -8.32
C GLU A 47 7.14 10.71 -8.99
N LYS A 48 7.03 10.70 -10.32
CA LYS A 48 6.36 11.79 -11.04
C LYS A 48 4.87 11.81 -10.72
N TRP A 49 4.22 10.65 -10.79
CA TRP A 49 2.81 10.54 -10.44
C TRP A 49 2.58 10.87 -8.96
N TYR A 50 3.42 10.34 -8.07
CA TYR A 50 3.27 10.50 -6.62
C TYR A 50 3.32 11.98 -6.21
N LEU A 51 4.29 12.74 -6.72
CA LEU A 51 4.43 14.16 -6.41
C LEU A 51 3.34 15.02 -7.08
N ALA A 52 2.83 14.61 -8.24
CA ALA A 52 1.70 15.28 -8.86
C ALA A 52 0.39 15.02 -8.09
N GLN A 53 0.21 13.80 -7.57
CA GLN A 53 -0.96 13.40 -6.80
C GLN A 53 -0.96 13.96 -5.37
N TYR A 54 0.22 14.17 -4.80
CA TYR A 54 0.43 14.60 -3.42
C TYR A 54 1.33 15.84 -3.34
N PRO A 55 0.80 17.05 -3.67
CA PRO A 55 1.59 18.28 -3.70
C PRO A 55 2.22 18.65 -2.35
N ASP A 56 1.57 18.30 -1.24
CA ASP A 56 2.09 18.50 0.12
C ASP A 56 3.42 17.76 0.35
N VAL A 57 3.62 16.61 -0.31
CA VAL A 57 4.88 15.88 -0.25
C VAL A 57 5.96 16.56 -1.08
N ALA A 58 5.61 17.13 -2.23
CA ALA A 58 6.55 17.90 -3.03
C ALA A 58 7.07 19.10 -2.25
N GLU A 59 6.18 19.86 -1.60
CA GLU A 59 6.54 20.96 -0.71
C GLU A 59 7.41 20.50 0.47
N ALA A 60 7.08 19.36 1.07
CA ALA A 60 7.86 18.80 2.18
C ALA A 60 9.27 18.36 1.76
N ILE A 61 9.45 17.90 0.52
CA ILE A 61 10.77 17.57 -0.04
C ILE A 61 11.56 18.84 -0.31
N GLU A 62 10.95 19.86 -0.93
CA GLU A 62 11.60 21.15 -1.17
C GLU A 62 12.03 21.83 0.14
N GLY A 63 11.21 21.71 1.20
CA GLY A 63 11.53 22.16 2.55
C GLY A 63 12.54 21.29 3.31
N GLY A 64 13.03 20.19 2.71
CA GLY A 64 14.05 19.32 3.27
C GLY A 64 13.57 18.34 4.35
N MET A 65 12.27 18.20 4.58
CA MET A 65 11.72 17.22 5.53
C MET A 65 11.88 15.78 5.03
N PHE A 66 11.76 15.57 3.72
CA PHE A 66 11.99 14.27 3.08
C PHE A 66 13.02 14.39 1.95
N LYS A 67 13.75 13.29 1.71
CA LYS A 67 14.80 13.25 0.68
C LYS A 67 14.27 12.94 -0.73
N SER A 68 13.08 12.34 -0.82
CA SER A 68 12.44 11.91 -2.07
C SER A 68 11.01 11.44 -1.82
N ALA A 69 10.23 11.24 -2.89
CA ALA A 69 8.89 10.64 -2.78
C ALA A 69 8.93 9.25 -2.14
N LYS A 70 9.95 8.47 -2.49
CA LYS A 70 10.21 7.15 -1.91
C LYS A 70 10.46 7.22 -0.41
N HIS A 71 11.22 8.21 0.06
CA HIS A 71 11.47 8.41 1.48
C HIS A 71 10.17 8.72 2.22
N HIS A 72 9.35 9.64 1.70
CA HIS A 72 8.04 9.95 2.28
C HIS A 72 7.13 8.72 2.32
N PHE A 73 6.98 7.99 1.21
CA PHE A 73 6.09 6.84 1.13
C PHE A 73 6.44 5.76 2.16
N VAL A 74 7.73 5.45 2.31
CA VAL A 74 8.21 4.44 3.26
C VAL A 74 8.01 4.88 4.70
N GLU A 75 8.29 6.14 5.03
CA GLU A 75 8.23 6.61 6.41
C GLU A 75 6.80 6.91 6.88
N ASN A 76 5.97 7.41 5.96
CA ASN A 76 4.68 8.01 6.25
C ASN A 76 3.59 7.56 5.25
N GLY A 77 3.79 7.82 3.96
CA GLY A 77 2.73 7.78 2.97
C GLY A 77 1.93 6.48 2.91
N TYR A 78 2.58 5.32 3.03
CA TYR A 78 1.87 4.04 3.07
C TYR A 78 0.92 3.93 4.27
N PHE A 79 1.36 4.38 5.44
CA PHE A 79 0.57 4.36 6.68
C PHE A 79 -0.53 5.43 6.69
N GLU A 80 -0.41 6.45 5.84
CA GLU A 80 -1.44 7.46 5.57
C GLU A 80 -2.46 6.99 4.52
N GLY A 81 -2.32 5.77 3.97
CA GLY A 81 -3.20 5.25 2.92
C GLY A 81 -2.89 5.83 1.53
N ARG A 82 -1.73 6.46 1.32
CA ARG A 82 -1.33 6.96 0.00
C ARG A 82 -0.89 5.81 -0.89
N ARG A 83 -1.14 5.96 -2.19
CA ARG A 83 -0.77 4.98 -3.22
C ARG A 83 0.62 5.26 -3.76
N SER A 84 1.38 4.23 -4.10
CA SER A 84 2.75 4.37 -4.65
C SER A 84 2.79 4.79 -6.12
N ALA A 85 1.70 4.59 -6.84
CA ALA A 85 1.56 4.85 -8.27
C ALA A 85 0.06 4.91 -8.63
N GLN A 86 -0.23 5.28 -9.87
CA GLN A 86 -1.52 4.98 -10.48
C GLN A 86 -1.62 3.47 -10.70
N PHE A 87 -2.71 2.87 -10.23
CA PHE A 87 -3.00 1.46 -10.54
C PHE A 87 -3.94 1.40 -11.74
N GLU A 88 -3.64 0.50 -12.66
CA GLU A 88 -4.58 0.12 -13.71
C GLU A 88 -5.61 -0.85 -13.11
N VAL A 89 -6.89 -0.61 -13.40
CA VAL A 89 -7.99 -1.44 -12.91
C VAL A 89 -8.50 -2.27 -14.09
N ASP A 90 -8.47 -3.59 -13.93
CA ASP A 90 -9.14 -4.51 -14.84
C ASP A 90 -10.64 -4.46 -14.51
N GLU A 91 -11.39 -3.67 -15.26
CA GLU A 91 -12.80 -3.41 -14.97
C GLU A 91 -13.67 -4.67 -15.03
N GLU A 92 -13.45 -5.56 -16.00
CA GLU A 92 -14.23 -6.80 -16.10
C GLU A 92 -14.00 -7.69 -14.89
N TRP A 93 -12.73 -7.91 -14.54
CA TRP A 93 -12.37 -8.71 -13.38
C TRP A 93 -12.84 -8.06 -12.07
N TYR A 94 -12.69 -6.74 -11.95
CA TYR A 94 -13.03 -6.00 -10.75
C TYR A 94 -14.54 -6.07 -10.47
N LEU A 95 -15.38 -5.84 -11.48
CA LEU A 95 -16.84 -5.90 -11.33
C LEU A 95 -17.36 -7.33 -11.13
N THR A 96 -16.69 -8.33 -11.71
CA THR A 96 -17.01 -9.74 -11.45
C THR A 96 -16.64 -10.16 -10.02
N THR A 97 -15.50 -9.68 -9.52
CA THR A 97 -14.99 -10.00 -8.18
C THR A 97 -15.72 -9.23 -7.08
N TYR A 98 -16.20 -8.03 -7.41
CA TYR A 98 -16.88 -7.11 -6.50
C TYR A 98 -18.29 -6.73 -7.00
N PRO A 99 -19.29 -7.63 -6.88
CA PRO A 99 -20.64 -7.39 -7.39
C PRO A 99 -21.33 -6.17 -6.79
N ASP A 100 -21.00 -5.81 -5.54
CA ASP A 100 -21.52 -4.60 -4.89
C ASP A 100 -21.12 -3.31 -5.63
N VAL A 101 -19.96 -3.31 -6.30
CA VAL A 101 -19.51 -2.19 -7.12
C VAL A 101 -20.28 -2.16 -8.43
N ALA A 102 -20.51 -3.32 -9.06
CA ALA A 102 -21.31 -3.44 -10.27
C ALA A 102 -22.74 -2.94 -10.03
N ASP A 103 -23.39 -3.42 -8.97
CA ASP A 103 -24.72 -2.95 -8.54
C ASP A 103 -24.71 -1.44 -8.25
N GLY A 104 -23.64 -0.94 -7.63
CA GLY A 104 -23.44 0.49 -7.37
C GLY A 104 -23.31 1.33 -8.65
N ILE A 105 -22.70 0.80 -9.70
CA ILE A 105 -22.60 1.46 -11.01
C ILE A 105 -23.96 1.46 -11.70
N GLU A 106 -24.67 0.33 -11.72
CA GLU A 106 -26.02 0.24 -12.31
C GLU A 106 -27.02 1.18 -11.62
N ALA A 107 -26.88 1.35 -10.30
CA ALA A 107 -27.67 2.29 -9.51
C ALA A 107 -27.24 3.76 -9.65
N GLY A 108 -26.12 4.04 -10.35
CA GLY A 108 -25.57 5.39 -10.54
C GLY A 108 -24.85 5.98 -9.33
N ASN A 109 -24.50 5.16 -8.33
CA ASN A 109 -23.73 5.57 -7.15
C ASN A 109 -22.22 5.62 -7.42
N ASN A 110 -21.75 4.85 -8.40
CA ASN A 110 -20.37 4.84 -8.88
C ASN A 110 -20.36 5.07 -10.39
N VAL A 111 -19.35 5.75 -10.92
CA VAL A 111 -19.24 5.99 -12.37
C VAL A 111 -18.53 4.85 -13.10
N SER A 112 -17.53 4.22 -12.47
CA SER A 112 -16.72 3.14 -13.05
C SER A 112 -16.00 2.32 -11.98
N ALA A 113 -15.47 1.15 -12.35
CA ALA A 113 -14.62 0.37 -11.47
C ALA A 113 -13.36 1.14 -11.03
N THR A 114 -12.76 1.90 -11.96
CA THR A 114 -11.57 2.71 -11.68
C THR A 114 -11.85 3.80 -10.64
N GLU A 115 -12.96 4.52 -10.81
CA GLU A 115 -13.35 5.57 -9.86
C GLU A 115 -13.60 4.99 -8.46
N HIS A 116 -14.35 3.90 -8.38
CA HIS A 116 -14.60 3.24 -7.11
C HIS A 116 -13.30 2.75 -6.47
N PHE A 117 -12.39 2.14 -7.23
CA PHE A 117 -11.10 1.70 -6.69
C PHE A 117 -10.28 2.87 -6.13
N VAL A 118 -10.21 3.98 -6.86
CA VAL A 118 -9.46 5.17 -6.48
C VAL A 118 -10.03 5.80 -5.20
N SER A 119 -11.36 5.90 -5.09
CA SER A 119 -12.04 6.61 -4.00
C SER A 119 -12.21 5.74 -2.75
N ASN A 120 -12.40 4.43 -2.93
CA ASN A 120 -12.81 3.51 -1.86
C ASN A 120 -12.00 2.22 -1.87
N GLY A 121 -11.93 1.55 -3.03
CA GLY A 121 -11.42 0.17 -3.12
C GLY A 121 -10.01 -0.01 -2.59
N TYR A 122 -9.09 0.94 -2.85
CA TYR A 122 -7.74 0.88 -2.31
C TYR A 122 -7.72 0.90 -0.76
N ALA A 123 -8.51 1.78 -0.14
CA ALA A 123 -8.59 1.90 1.31
C ALA A 123 -9.30 0.69 1.95
N GLU A 124 -10.22 0.06 1.22
CA GLU A 124 -10.90 -1.18 1.62
C GLU A 124 -10.01 -2.43 1.46
N GLY A 125 -8.84 -2.31 0.83
CA GLY A 125 -7.95 -3.43 0.56
C GLY A 125 -8.37 -4.30 -0.63
N ARG A 126 -9.21 -3.77 -1.52
CA ARG A 126 -9.56 -4.43 -2.78
C ARG A 126 -8.37 -4.43 -3.73
N LEU A 127 -8.28 -5.46 -4.56
CA LEU A 127 -7.26 -5.55 -5.61
C LEU A 127 -7.81 -4.94 -6.90
N PRO A 128 -6.99 -4.25 -7.71
CA PRO A 128 -7.46 -3.67 -8.97
C PRO A 128 -7.47 -4.66 -10.14
N SER A 129 -6.78 -5.79 -10.00
CA SER A 129 -6.62 -6.89 -10.98
C SER A 129 -6.35 -8.21 -10.26
N GLU A 130 -6.44 -9.34 -10.98
CA GLU A 130 -6.19 -10.67 -10.43
C GLU A 130 -4.73 -10.89 -10.00
N TYR A 131 -3.77 -10.27 -10.70
CA TYR A 131 -2.32 -10.39 -10.47
C TYR A 131 -1.62 -9.03 -10.61
#